data_AF-A0AAD3DT31-F1
#
_entry.id   AF-A0AAD3DT31-F1
#
_cell.length_a   1.000
_cell.length_b   1.000
_cell.length_c   1.000
_cell.angle_alpha   90.00
_cell.angle_beta   90.00
_cell.angle_gamma   90.00
#
_symmetry.space_group_name_H-M   'P 1'
#
loop_
_entity.id
_entity.type
_entity.pdbx_description
1 polymer ?
#
loop_
_entity_poly.entity_id
_entity_poly.type
_entity_poly.pdbx_seq_one_letter_code
_entity_poly.pdbx_strand_id
1 'polypeptide(L)'
;YMWGNCRYFTSAYGSSSPATSCQTSIPQRTKFMSLLPPTVTVMYVMAVTVFLSVVGLAWLTLAMRKQEQSKWLRTAAIGIHVVYDIMYSMCYVAFFDYFTFMADCDFLHSKKHMYFQDVDCLAMPHLLHMLVSLGTALLFLCVTALMVVASCNLDPVSKGYLSSPAAYARLRILIAKAVFVVLANCVDSNPKPQSIGMLIAVALICYWNLREMPFYRRVVNVVWTALWCGVLYPVVLLMMLAYTKDTTDQYRKVMTKNVLYGIFPVILGSLCLCYIIVRLSSRPARKFVGLPPDAKLRKIHRFESVHEVERLARVMRRFDIDGVVDETSAALGETIIKAGMQVFPNSPHLLILYANFMLEVRKDGPAARTQLQLAGKQAPGLVEKYQIFCTNEASKRLKDSQEGGMDLQAYIEFKRNFRAVLRVHREVLALQAELWQMCMRSSLRVAQVDDALEELDAAAARAHQVYKRVLERYPTNGKLLRCYGKFLEDVRHDQIAAARAYAEASRSVGNALLSLDLAGGAEAGADVGGPKRPEFVTSMSLEDDAVVVIDAEGTIMMVSQAVQSVFGYSKSELEGANVSVLMPQPFCQRHPGYMQRYVSSGEPHIL
;
A
#
# COMPACT_ATOMS: atom_id res chain seq x y z
N TYR A 1 -23.23 0.31 15.04
CA TYR A 1 -23.66 -1.00 14.53
C TYR A 1 -24.14 -2.01 15.57
N MET A 2 -23.53 -2.16 16.75
CA MET A 2 -23.96 -3.22 17.70
C MET A 2 -24.92 -2.81 18.83
N TRP A 3 -25.25 -1.52 19.00
CA TRP A 3 -26.13 -1.08 20.10
C TRP A 3 -27.50 -0.54 19.66
N GLY A 4 -27.76 -0.39 18.35
CA GLY A 4 -29.03 0.11 17.83
C GLY A 4 -30.12 -0.97 17.60
N ASN A 5 -29.71 -2.22 17.31
CA ASN A 5 -30.65 -3.27 16.90
C ASN A 5 -31.25 -4.07 18.07
N CYS A 6 -31.10 -3.61 19.31
CA CYS A 6 -31.69 -4.29 20.47
C CYS A 6 -33.23 -4.17 20.57
N ARG A 7 -33.88 -3.34 19.73
CA ARG A 7 -35.34 -3.10 19.77
C ARG A 7 -36.19 -3.91 18.80
N TYR A 8 -35.59 -4.66 17.87
CA TYR A 8 -36.33 -5.63 17.04
C TYR A 8 -37.06 -6.70 17.87
N PHE A 9 -36.68 -6.87 19.14
CA PHE A 9 -37.33 -7.80 20.07
C PHE A 9 -38.59 -7.26 20.76
N THR A 10 -38.91 -5.96 20.64
CA THR A 10 -39.99 -5.31 21.39
C THR A 10 -41.07 -4.61 20.56
N SER A 11 -40.90 -4.44 19.25
CA SER A 11 -41.81 -3.59 18.44
C SER A 11 -42.83 -4.33 17.57
N ALA A 12 -42.96 -5.65 17.70
CA ALA A 12 -44.02 -6.40 17.03
C ALA A 12 -45.16 -6.69 18.02
N TYR A 13 -46.26 -5.97 17.83
CA TYR A 13 -47.62 -6.20 18.35
C TYR A 13 -48.06 -5.42 19.59
N GLY A 14 -49.05 -4.56 19.35
CA GLY A 14 -49.87 -3.90 20.36
C GLY A 14 -50.61 -4.92 21.22
N SER A 15 -50.33 -4.87 22.51
CA SER A 15 -51.27 -5.30 23.54
C SER A 15 -51.30 -4.21 24.60
N SER A 16 -52.51 -3.73 24.85
CA SER A 16 -52.88 -2.76 25.86
C SER A 16 -52.60 -3.32 27.27
N SER A 17 -51.49 -2.93 27.90
CA SER A 17 -51.40 -2.56 29.33
C SER A 17 -49.95 -2.34 29.78
N PRO A 18 -49.71 -1.46 30.78
CA PRO A 18 -48.41 -0.86 31.04
C PRO A 18 -47.58 -1.73 31.99
N ALA A 19 -46.37 -2.09 31.58
CA ALA A 19 -45.39 -2.74 32.46
C ALA A 19 -44.01 -2.09 32.31
N THR A 20 -43.79 -1.11 33.17
CA THR A 20 -42.58 -0.90 34.00
C THR A 20 -41.19 -0.89 33.36
N SER A 21 -40.66 0.35 33.34
CA SER A 21 -39.30 0.74 33.74
C SER A 21 -38.12 0.23 32.93
N CYS A 22 -37.81 0.95 31.85
CA CYS A 22 -36.44 1.39 31.58
C CYS A 22 -36.51 2.81 30.99
N GLN A 23 -37.08 3.74 31.78
CA GLN A 23 -36.98 5.17 31.54
C GLN A 23 -35.62 5.63 32.05
N THR A 24 -34.66 5.82 31.14
CA THR A 24 -33.62 6.83 31.38
C THR A 24 -34.30 8.18 31.29
N SER A 25 -34.69 8.71 32.45
CA SER A 25 -35.20 10.06 32.64
C SER A 25 -34.16 11.08 32.18
N ILE A 26 -34.34 11.66 30.99
CA ILE A 26 -33.75 12.96 30.66
C ILE A 26 -34.79 14.00 31.07
N PRO A 27 -34.49 14.89 32.03
CA PRO A 27 -35.49 15.81 32.55
C PRO A 27 -35.86 16.83 31.47
N GLN A 28 -37.17 17.02 31.28
CA GLN A 28 -37.71 18.19 30.61
C GLN A 28 -37.22 19.44 31.36
N ARG A 29 -36.21 20.13 30.80
CA ARG A 29 -35.91 21.51 31.18
C ARG A 29 -35.67 22.36 29.94
N THR A 30 -36.41 23.46 29.95
CA THR A 30 -36.22 24.73 29.22
C THR A 30 -36.42 24.73 27.72
N LYS A 31 -37.65 25.13 27.36
CA LYS A 31 -38.03 25.82 26.13
C LYS A 31 -37.00 26.90 25.75
N PHE A 32 -36.86 27.11 24.42
CA PHE A 32 -36.32 28.26 23.70
C PHE A 32 -34.95 28.23 23.01
N MET A 33 -34.18 27.12 22.96
CA MET A 33 -32.96 27.08 22.13
C MET A 33 -32.47 25.70 21.63
N SER A 34 -33.38 24.80 21.20
CA SER A 34 -33.00 23.48 20.67
C SER A 34 -33.93 23.03 19.54
N LEU A 35 -33.69 23.49 18.31
CA LEU A 35 -34.67 23.41 17.22
C LEU A 35 -34.70 22.09 16.42
N LEU A 36 -33.90 21.06 16.72
CA LEU A 36 -33.92 19.76 16.03
C LEU A 36 -33.66 18.58 16.99
N PRO A 37 -34.28 17.40 16.78
CA PRO A 37 -33.90 16.16 17.47
C PRO A 37 -32.42 15.84 17.19
N PRO A 38 -31.67 15.29 18.17
CA PRO A 38 -30.23 15.03 18.03
C PRO A 38 -29.89 14.13 16.83
N THR A 39 -30.80 13.22 16.45
CA THR A 39 -30.66 12.35 15.28
C THR A 39 -30.66 13.14 13.97
N VAL A 40 -31.51 14.16 13.85
CA VAL A 40 -31.58 15.00 12.65
C VAL A 40 -30.34 15.88 12.55
N THR A 41 -29.83 16.40 13.67
CA THR A 41 -28.55 17.14 13.69
C THR A 41 -27.39 16.27 13.19
N VAL A 42 -27.27 15.03 13.66
CA VAL A 42 -26.23 14.10 13.20
C VAL A 42 -26.39 13.80 11.70
N MET A 43 -27.62 13.67 11.19
CA MET A 43 -27.89 13.47 9.75
C MET A 43 -27.31 14.62 8.92
N TYR A 44 -27.58 15.86 9.33
CA TYR A 44 -27.07 17.03 8.63
C TYR A 44 -25.54 17.16 8.71
N VAL A 45 -24.93 16.82 9.85
CA VAL A 45 -23.46 16.79 9.97
C VAL A 45 -22.86 15.76 9.01
N MET A 46 -23.44 14.56 8.92
CA MET A 46 -23.00 13.53 7.98
C MET A 46 -23.21 13.94 6.51
N ALA A 47 -24.35 14.57 6.20
CA ALA A 47 -24.63 15.10 4.87
C ALA A 47 -23.62 16.18 4.47
N VAL A 48 -23.35 17.17 5.34
CA VAL A 48 -22.34 18.21 5.10
C VAL A 48 -20.96 17.59 4.89
N THR A 49 -20.61 16.55 5.66
CA THR A 49 -19.34 15.83 5.49
C THR A 49 -19.22 15.20 4.09
N VAL A 50 -20.30 14.63 3.56
CA VAL A 50 -20.35 14.07 2.20
C VAL A 50 -20.27 15.17 1.12
N PHE A 51 -20.85 16.34 1.34
CA PHE A 51 -20.70 17.46 0.40
C PHE A 51 -19.28 18.03 0.41
N LEU A 52 -18.69 18.20 1.59
CA LEU A 52 -17.31 18.66 1.75
C LEU A 52 -16.31 17.69 1.12
N SER A 53 -16.53 16.37 1.20
CA SER A 53 -15.67 15.40 0.53
C SER A 53 -15.76 15.48 -0.99
N VAL A 54 -16.94 15.71 -1.57
CA VAL A 54 -17.09 15.90 -3.02
C VAL A 54 -16.39 17.18 -3.48
N VAL A 55 -16.56 18.29 -2.75
CA VAL A 55 -15.85 19.55 -3.03
C VAL A 55 -14.34 19.36 -2.88
N GLY A 56 -13.89 18.64 -1.85
CA GLY A 56 -12.50 18.32 -1.61
C GLY A 56 -11.87 17.49 -2.74
N LEU A 57 -12.60 16.51 -3.29
CA LEU A 57 -12.17 15.75 -4.46
C LEU A 57 -12.04 16.63 -5.72
N ALA A 58 -13.02 17.50 -5.96
CA ALA A 58 -12.98 18.43 -7.09
C ALA A 58 -11.83 19.43 -6.96
N TRP A 59 -11.60 19.95 -5.75
CA TRP A 59 -10.46 20.83 -5.47
C TRP A 59 -9.12 20.11 -5.68
N LEU A 60 -8.97 18.90 -5.14
CA LEU A 60 -7.74 18.12 -5.26
C LEU A 60 -7.38 17.84 -6.72
N THR A 61 -8.37 17.46 -7.53
CA THR A 61 -8.18 17.20 -8.97
C THR A 61 -7.78 18.47 -9.73
N LEU A 62 -8.37 19.62 -9.41
CA LEU A 62 -7.98 20.91 -9.99
C LEU A 62 -6.58 21.36 -9.54
N ALA A 63 -6.23 21.15 -8.27
CA ALA A 63 -4.92 21.52 -7.72
C ALA A 63 -3.80 20.68 -8.35
N MET A 64 -4.01 19.37 -8.48
CA MET A 64 -3.05 18.45 -9.13
C MET A 64 -2.82 18.80 -10.60
N ARG A 65 -3.81 19.38 -11.29
CA ARG A 65 -3.66 19.84 -12.68
C ARG A 65 -2.83 21.13 -12.80
N LYS A 66 -2.78 21.96 -11.74
CA LYS A 66 -2.14 23.29 -11.76
C LYS A 66 -0.73 23.33 -11.19
N GLN A 67 -0.34 22.38 -10.33
CA GLN A 67 0.98 22.37 -9.68
C GLN A 67 1.62 20.99 -9.78
N GLU A 68 2.55 20.85 -10.73
CA GLU A 68 3.59 19.84 -10.59
C GLU A 68 4.52 20.29 -9.44
N GLN A 69 4.66 19.46 -8.41
CA GLN A 69 5.83 19.41 -7.52
C GLN A 69 5.79 20.07 -6.11
N SER A 70 4.66 20.50 -5.55
CA SER A 70 4.65 20.78 -4.10
C SER A 70 4.62 19.46 -3.30
N LYS A 71 5.70 19.17 -2.54
CA LYS A 71 5.79 18.01 -1.64
C LYS A 71 4.64 17.98 -0.62
N TRP A 72 4.22 19.15 -0.13
CA TRP A 72 3.12 19.27 0.82
C TRP A 72 1.78 18.84 0.20
N LEU A 73 1.49 19.28 -1.02
CA LEU A 73 0.25 18.95 -1.72
C LEU A 73 0.13 17.43 -1.96
N ARG A 74 1.25 16.78 -2.31
CA ARG A 74 1.29 15.32 -2.50
C ARG A 74 1.04 14.56 -1.19
N THR A 75 1.61 15.01 -0.08
CA THR A 75 1.36 14.38 1.23
C THR A 75 -0.09 14.58 1.67
N ALA A 76 -0.63 15.78 1.48
CA ALA A 76 -2.04 16.08 1.76
C ALA A 76 -2.98 15.22 0.89
N ALA A 77 -2.68 15.05 -0.40
CA ALA A 77 -3.43 14.19 -1.30
C ALA A 77 -3.49 12.73 -0.80
N ILE A 78 -2.36 12.17 -0.38
CA ILE A 78 -2.31 10.81 0.17
C ILE A 78 -3.17 10.70 1.44
N GLY A 79 -3.08 11.67 2.35
CA GLY A 79 -3.89 11.70 3.56
C GLY A 79 -5.40 11.76 3.26
N ILE A 80 -5.79 12.63 2.32
CA ILE A 80 -7.18 12.77 1.86
C ILE A 80 -7.70 11.46 1.25
N HIS A 81 -6.90 10.78 0.43
CA HIS A 81 -7.27 9.47 -0.14
C HIS A 81 -7.52 8.41 0.94
N VAL A 82 -6.70 8.36 1.99
CA VAL A 82 -6.89 7.42 3.11
C VAL A 82 -8.22 7.70 3.83
N VAL A 83 -8.53 8.97 4.11
CA VAL A 83 -9.80 9.36 4.74
C VAL A 83 -10.98 8.95 3.86
N TYR A 84 -10.90 9.16 2.55
CA TYR A 84 -11.97 8.75 1.63
C TYR A 84 -12.13 7.24 1.54
N ASP A 85 -11.04 6.47 1.52
CA ASP A 85 -11.12 5.01 1.53
C ASP A 85 -11.80 4.51 2.82
N ILE A 86 -11.49 5.10 3.98
CA ILE A 86 -12.16 4.74 5.24
C ILE A 86 -13.65 5.08 5.15
N MET A 87 -13.99 6.30 4.76
CA MET A 87 -15.38 6.78 4.73
C MET A 87 -16.25 6.00 3.73
N TYR A 88 -15.78 5.84 2.49
CA TYR A 88 -16.55 5.26 1.39
C TYR A 88 -16.38 3.74 1.23
N SER A 89 -15.32 3.12 1.77
CA SER A 89 -15.12 1.66 1.67
C SER A 89 -15.40 0.92 2.99
N MET A 90 -14.94 1.43 4.14
CA MET A 90 -15.17 0.78 5.44
C MET A 90 -16.50 1.22 6.08
N CYS A 91 -16.74 2.52 6.15
CA CYS A 91 -17.92 3.09 6.81
C CYS A 91 -19.17 3.20 5.90
N TYR A 92 -19.09 2.70 4.66
CA TYR A 92 -20.20 2.76 3.69
C TYR A 92 -21.54 2.33 4.27
N VAL A 93 -21.60 1.13 4.86
CA VAL A 93 -22.86 0.57 5.38
C VAL A 93 -23.42 1.53 6.45
N ALA A 94 -22.56 2.06 7.34
CA ALA A 94 -22.98 2.94 8.44
C ALA A 94 -23.60 4.25 7.94
N PHE A 95 -22.94 4.89 6.98
CA PHE A 95 -23.43 6.14 6.41
C PHE A 95 -24.73 5.92 5.64
N PHE A 96 -24.77 4.88 4.81
CA PHE A 96 -25.93 4.57 4.00
C PHE A 96 -27.14 4.14 4.85
N ASP A 97 -26.90 3.40 5.93
CA ASP A 97 -27.90 3.03 6.95
C ASP A 97 -28.51 4.27 7.61
N TYR A 98 -27.65 5.21 8.02
CA TYR A 98 -28.12 6.45 8.64
C TYR A 98 -28.98 7.30 7.69
N PHE A 99 -28.64 7.36 6.41
CA PHE A 99 -29.45 8.12 5.44
C PHE A 99 -30.77 7.42 5.09
N THR A 100 -30.79 6.09 5.04
CA THR A 100 -32.00 5.32 4.75
C THR A 100 -32.93 5.20 5.96
N PHE A 101 -32.40 5.32 7.18
CA PHE A 101 -33.17 5.33 8.42
C PHE A 101 -34.26 6.42 8.47
N MET A 102 -34.03 7.59 7.87
CA MET A 102 -35.04 8.67 7.78
C MET A 102 -36.26 8.29 6.89
N ALA A 103 -36.16 7.22 6.11
CA ALA A 103 -37.23 6.69 5.27
C ALA A 103 -37.90 5.45 5.89
N ASP A 104 -37.61 5.12 7.15
CA ASP A 104 -38.24 4.01 7.88
C ASP A 104 -39.64 4.37 8.37
N CYS A 105 -40.58 4.23 7.43
CA CYS A 105 -41.98 4.60 7.59
C CYS A 105 -42.88 3.41 7.28
N ASP A 106 -43.90 3.22 8.10
CA ASP A 106 -44.95 2.24 7.80
C ASP A 106 -45.91 2.82 6.75
N PHE A 107 -45.57 2.63 5.47
CA PHE A 107 -46.39 3.09 4.36
C PHE A 107 -47.68 2.29 4.18
N LEU A 108 -47.82 1.11 4.78
CA LEU A 108 -48.98 0.23 4.58
C LEU A 108 -50.14 0.55 5.52
N HIS A 109 -49.89 0.79 6.81
CA HIS A 109 -50.97 1.02 7.78
C HIS A 109 -50.99 2.46 8.28
N SER A 110 -49.99 2.82 9.09
CA SER A 110 -50.12 3.99 9.94
C SER A 110 -49.57 5.28 9.34
N LYS A 111 -48.81 5.24 8.24
CA LYS A 111 -48.07 6.37 7.62
C LYS A 111 -47.18 7.16 8.60
N LYS A 112 -46.92 6.57 9.75
CA LYS A 112 -46.10 7.10 10.84
C LYS A 112 -44.71 6.49 10.78
N HIS A 113 -43.75 7.21 11.33
CA HIS A 113 -42.37 6.73 11.42
C HIS A 113 -42.28 5.59 12.44
N MET A 114 -41.51 4.53 12.13
CA MET A 114 -41.44 3.33 12.98
C MET A 114 -40.87 3.63 14.38
N TYR A 115 -39.78 4.41 14.43
CA TYR A 115 -39.15 4.86 15.67
C TYR A 115 -39.85 6.05 16.37
N PHE A 116 -40.48 6.95 15.62
CA PHE A 116 -41.13 8.16 16.13
C PHE A 116 -42.62 8.13 15.82
N GLN A 117 -43.39 7.43 16.66
CA GLN A 117 -44.83 7.19 16.46
C GLN A 117 -45.69 8.48 16.51
N ASP A 118 -45.12 9.60 16.94
CA ASP A 118 -45.80 10.91 16.98
C ASP A 118 -45.60 11.73 15.69
N VAL A 119 -44.79 11.24 14.74
CA VAL A 119 -44.43 11.97 13.51
C VAL A 119 -45.01 11.28 12.29
N ASP A 120 -45.82 12.03 11.54
CA ASP A 120 -46.34 11.60 10.24
C ASP A 120 -45.25 11.75 9.17
N CYS A 121 -44.98 10.69 8.44
CA CYS A 121 -43.84 10.65 7.51
C CYS A 121 -43.97 11.60 6.33
N LEU A 122 -45.20 11.85 5.88
CA LEU A 122 -45.53 12.70 4.74
C LEU A 122 -45.82 14.16 5.14
N ALA A 123 -45.86 14.48 6.44
CA ALA A 123 -46.07 15.83 6.91
C ALA A 123 -44.76 16.63 6.92
N MET A 124 -44.86 17.94 6.70
CA MET A 124 -43.75 18.85 7.03
C MET A 124 -43.62 18.95 8.57
N PRO A 125 -42.40 19.03 9.12
CA PRO A 125 -41.09 19.19 8.46
C PRO A 125 -40.38 17.86 8.10
N HIS A 126 -40.91 16.71 8.51
CA HIS A 126 -40.24 15.40 8.33
C HIS A 126 -40.00 15.04 6.86
N LEU A 127 -40.99 15.29 5.99
CA LEU A 127 -40.87 15.04 4.55
C LEU A 127 -39.63 15.73 3.93
N LEU A 128 -39.30 16.94 4.38
CA LEU A 128 -38.13 17.68 3.89
C LEU A 128 -36.83 16.99 4.31
N HIS A 129 -36.72 16.56 5.57
CA HIS A 129 -35.56 15.83 6.08
C HIS A 129 -35.38 14.50 5.34
N MET A 130 -36.47 13.77 5.09
CA MET A 130 -36.45 12.51 4.33
C MET A 130 -35.98 12.72 2.89
N LEU A 131 -36.48 13.75 2.18
CA LEU A 131 -36.05 14.06 0.82
C LEU A 131 -34.57 14.44 0.74
N VAL A 132 -34.09 15.28 1.66
CA VAL A 132 -32.67 15.64 1.75
C VAL A 132 -31.83 14.39 2.02
N SER A 133 -32.25 13.56 2.97
CA SER A 133 -31.54 12.32 3.33
C SER A 133 -31.43 11.35 2.15
N LEU A 134 -32.54 11.07 1.45
CA LEU A 134 -32.56 10.22 0.27
C LEU A 134 -31.72 10.79 -0.89
N GLY A 135 -31.77 12.11 -1.10
CA GLY A 135 -30.91 12.79 -2.07
C GLY A 135 -29.43 12.61 -1.74
N THR A 136 -29.05 12.77 -0.47
CA THR A 136 -27.67 12.52 -0.02
C THR A 136 -27.27 11.05 -0.08
N ALA A 137 -28.19 10.12 0.17
CA ALA A 137 -27.95 8.68 0.03
C ALA A 137 -27.63 8.31 -1.43
N LEU A 138 -28.37 8.86 -2.38
CA LEU A 138 -28.13 8.65 -3.81
C LEU A 138 -26.77 9.23 -4.22
N LEU A 139 -26.47 10.46 -3.81
CA LEU A 139 -25.16 11.08 -4.07
C LEU A 139 -24.03 10.23 -3.48
N PHE A 140 -24.17 9.77 -2.24
CA PHE A 140 -23.19 8.93 -1.56
C PHE A 140 -22.98 7.60 -2.28
N LEU A 141 -24.05 6.95 -2.76
CA LEU A 141 -23.99 5.73 -3.55
C LEU A 141 -23.27 5.93 -4.89
N CYS A 142 -23.59 7.00 -5.62
CA CYS A 142 -22.95 7.35 -6.89
C CYS A 142 -21.46 7.63 -6.72
N VAL A 143 -21.08 8.44 -5.72
CA VAL A 143 -19.67 8.75 -5.43
C VAL A 143 -18.93 7.48 -5.01
N THR A 144 -19.53 6.62 -4.18
CA THR A 144 -18.93 5.33 -3.81
C THR A 144 -18.73 4.43 -5.03
N ALA A 145 -19.70 4.36 -5.96
CA ALA A 145 -19.56 3.56 -7.18
C ALA A 145 -18.40 4.06 -8.06
N LEU A 146 -18.28 5.38 -8.23
CA LEU A 146 -17.16 5.98 -8.96
C LEU A 146 -15.82 5.70 -8.26
N MET A 147 -15.77 5.82 -6.94
CA MET A 147 -14.57 5.54 -6.16
C MET A 147 -14.17 4.05 -6.24
N VAL A 148 -15.15 3.13 -6.24
CA VAL A 148 -14.88 1.71 -6.47
C VAL A 148 -14.22 1.50 -7.83
N VAL A 149 -14.73 2.12 -8.89
CA VAL A 149 -14.12 2.04 -10.24
C VAL A 149 -12.73 2.68 -10.26
N ALA A 150 -12.55 3.84 -9.64
CA ALA A 150 -11.26 4.52 -9.55
C ALA A 150 -10.21 3.73 -8.75
N SER A 151 -10.63 3.00 -7.70
CA SER A 151 -9.75 2.14 -6.91
C SER A 151 -9.38 0.83 -7.62
N CYS A 152 -10.02 0.52 -8.75
CA CYS A 152 -9.72 -0.69 -9.50
C CYS A 152 -8.43 -0.52 -10.29
N ASN A 153 -7.46 -1.37 -9.96
CA ASN A 153 -6.17 -1.37 -10.61
C ASN A 153 -5.87 -2.77 -11.15
N LEU A 154 -5.64 -2.86 -12.46
CA LEU A 154 -5.28 -4.11 -13.15
C LEU A 154 -3.76 -4.39 -13.12
N ASP A 155 -3.01 -3.67 -12.30
CA ASP A 155 -1.58 -3.90 -12.08
C ASP A 155 -1.36 -5.14 -11.22
N PRO A 156 -0.79 -6.23 -11.78
CA PRO A 156 -0.65 -7.49 -11.06
C PRO A 156 0.28 -7.39 -9.85
N VAL A 157 1.16 -6.38 -9.82
CA VAL A 157 2.21 -6.18 -8.81
C VAL A 157 1.84 -5.07 -7.82
N SER A 158 0.63 -4.51 -7.88
CA SER A 158 0.19 -3.43 -6.99
C SER A 158 0.40 -3.77 -5.51
N LYS A 159 1.03 -2.86 -4.76
CA LYS A 159 1.33 -3.04 -3.31
C LYS A 159 0.18 -2.63 -2.39
N GLY A 160 -0.86 -1.99 -2.94
CA GLY A 160 -2.04 -1.56 -2.19
C GLY A 160 -2.67 -2.70 -1.39
N TYR A 161 -3.20 -2.39 -0.21
CA TYR A 161 -3.91 -3.38 0.62
C TYR A 161 -5.30 -3.67 0.05
N LEU A 162 -6.00 -2.64 -0.42
CA LEU A 162 -7.36 -2.69 -0.96
C LEU A 162 -7.41 -2.67 -2.50
N SER A 163 -6.26 -2.84 -3.18
CA SER A 163 -6.24 -2.88 -4.64
C SER A 163 -6.96 -4.13 -5.17
N SER A 164 -7.82 -3.90 -6.15
CA SER A 164 -8.71 -4.92 -6.72
C SER A 164 -8.74 -4.85 -8.25
N PRO A 165 -8.58 -5.97 -8.97
CA PRO A 165 -8.72 -6.01 -10.43
C PRO A 165 -10.19 -6.08 -10.91
N ALA A 166 -11.08 -6.65 -10.10
CA ALA A 166 -12.46 -6.98 -10.51
C ALA A 166 -13.47 -5.87 -10.16
N ALA A 167 -13.52 -4.82 -10.99
CA ALA A 167 -14.44 -3.69 -10.79
C ALA A 167 -15.93 -4.10 -10.79
N TYR A 168 -16.33 -4.92 -11.76
CA TYR A 168 -17.72 -5.36 -11.89
C TYR A 168 -18.20 -6.18 -10.68
N ALA A 169 -17.35 -7.05 -10.13
CA ALA A 169 -17.67 -7.82 -8.94
C ALA A 169 -17.88 -6.90 -7.73
N ARG A 170 -17.00 -5.92 -7.52
CA ARG A 170 -17.14 -4.94 -6.42
C ARG A 170 -18.37 -4.06 -6.58
N LEU A 171 -18.73 -3.66 -7.80
CA LEU A 171 -19.95 -2.89 -8.05
C LEU A 171 -21.22 -3.70 -7.77
N ARG A 172 -21.26 -4.98 -8.18
CA ARG A 172 -22.36 -5.89 -7.83
C ARG A 172 -22.50 -6.07 -6.31
N ILE A 173 -21.37 -6.23 -5.61
CA ILE A 173 -21.34 -6.29 -4.15
C ILE A 173 -21.85 -4.99 -3.53
N LEU A 174 -21.45 -3.82 -4.06
CA LEU A 174 -21.93 -2.51 -3.58
C LEU A 174 -23.46 -2.40 -3.70
N ILE A 175 -24.01 -2.79 -4.86
CA ILE A 175 -25.46 -2.79 -5.10
C ILE A 175 -26.16 -3.74 -4.12
N ALA A 176 -25.66 -4.96 -3.93
CA ALA A 176 -26.25 -5.90 -2.97
C ALA A 176 -26.18 -5.40 -1.52
N LYS A 177 -25.11 -4.68 -1.14
CA LYS A 177 -25.02 -4.02 0.18
C LYS A 177 -26.07 -2.91 0.31
N ALA A 178 -26.27 -2.11 -0.73
CA ALA A 178 -27.31 -1.07 -0.73
C ALA A 178 -28.70 -1.71 -0.56
N VAL A 179 -28.99 -2.77 -1.32
CA VAL A 179 -30.25 -3.53 -1.21
C VAL A 179 -30.42 -4.11 0.19
N PHE A 180 -29.37 -4.70 0.77
CA PHE A 180 -29.40 -5.23 2.14
C PHE A 180 -29.81 -4.16 3.16
N VAL A 181 -29.21 -2.97 3.10
CA VAL A 181 -29.52 -1.86 4.02
C VAL A 181 -30.93 -1.30 3.79
N VAL A 182 -31.34 -1.11 2.53
CA VAL A 182 -32.70 -0.65 2.21
C VAL A 182 -33.75 -1.64 2.70
N LEU A 183 -33.52 -2.95 2.53
CA LEU A 183 -34.43 -3.97 3.03
C LEU A 183 -34.47 -3.99 4.57
N ALA A 184 -33.32 -3.78 5.23
CA ALA A 184 -33.27 -3.71 6.68
C ALA A 184 -34.12 -2.56 7.23
N ASN A 185 -34.09 -1.39 6.59
CA ASN A 185 -34.73 -0.17 7.12
C ASN A 185 -36.13 0.12 6.57
N CYS A 186 -36.43 -0.21 5.32
CA CYS A 186 -37.68 0.20 4.69
C CYS A 186 -38.78 -0.87 4.69
N VAL A 187 -38.45 -2.13 5.00
CA VAL A 187 -39.38 -3.27 4.93
C VAL A 187 -39.66 -3.84 6.33
N ASP A 188 -39.63 -2.98 7.35
CA ASP A 188 -39.78 -3.42 8.73
C ASP A 188 -41.24 -3.81 9.09
N SER A 189 -42.22 -3.33 8.33
CA SER A 189 -43.64 -3.65 8.52
C SER A 189 -43.97 -5.13 8.32
N ASN A 190 -43.17 -5.86 7.54
CA ASN A 190 -43.39 -7.27 7.24
C ASN A 190 -42.09 -8.08 7.45
N PRO A 191 -41.90 -8.74 8.62
CA PRO A 191 -40.63 -9.39 8.97
C PRO A 191 -40.29 -10.63 8.11
N LYS A 192 -41.31 -11.27 7.51
CA LYS A 192 -41.13 -12.44 6.64
C LYS A 192 -40.43 -12.10 5.30
N PRO A 193 -40.95 -11.21 4.45
CA PRO A 193 -40.27 -10.82 3.22
C PRO A 193 -38.95 -10.07 3.50
N GLN A 194 -38.86 -9.30 4.58
CA GLN A 194 -37.64 -8.63 5.01
C GLN A 194 -36.49 -9.62 5.24
N SER A 195 -36.71 -10.64 6.07
CA SER A 195 -35.67 -11.63 6.39
C SER A 195 -35.23 -12.46 5.19
N ILE A 196 -36.16 -12.85 4.30
CA ILE A 196 -35.83 -13.55 3.05
C ILE A 196 -34.98 -12.67 2.13
N GLY A 197 -35.39 -11.42 1.92
CA GLY A 197 -34.67 -10.49 1.06
C GLY A 197 -33.26 -10.20 1.58
N MET A 198 -33.12 -9.99 2.89
CA MET A 198 -31.81 -9.81 3.55
C MET A 198 -30.93 -11.05 3.40
N LEU A 199 -31.49 -12.26 3.54
CA LEU A 199 -30.75 -13.50 3.38
C LEU A 199 -30.19 -13.65 1.96
N ILE A 200 -31.01 -13.40 0.95
CA ILE A 200 -30.61 -13.47 -0.47
C ILE A 200 -29.49 -12.45 -0.74
N ALA A 201 -29.64 -11.20 -0.26
CA ALA A 201 -28.65 -10.16 -0.46
C ALA A 201 -27.29 -10.53 0.17
N VAL A 202 -27.26 -10.99 1.42
CA VAL A 202 -26.01 -11.38 2.10
C VAL A 202 -25.41 -12.65 1.48
N ALA A 203 -26.23 -13.62 1.08
CA ALA A 203 -25.76 -14.82 0.39
C ALA A 203 -25.09 -14.48 -0.96
N LEU A 204 -25.66 -13.55 -1.74
CA LEU A 204 -25.06 -13.07 -2.98
C LEU A 204 -23.72 -12.34 -2.73
N ILE A 205 -23.65 -11.52 -1.68
CA ILE A 205 -22.39 -10.86 -1.27
C ILE A 205 -21.33 -11.91 -0.92
N CYS A 206 -21.66 -12.92 -0.12
CA CYS A 206 -20.74 -14.00 0.24
C CYS A 206 -20.30 -14.78 -1.00
N TYR A 207 -21.24 -15.11 -1.89
CA TYR A 207 -21.01 -15.84 -3.13
C TYR A 207 -20.03 -15.11 -4.07
N TRP A 208 -20.26 -13.83 -4.35
CA TRP A 208 -19.38 -13.05 -5.23
C TRP A 208 -17.99 -12.82 -4.62
N ASN A 209 -17.89 -12.58 -3.30
CA ASN A 209 -16.59 -12.44 -2.65
C ASN A 209 -15.78 -13.75 -2.70
N LEU A 210 -16.43 -14.91 -2.51
CA LEU A 210 -15.77 -16.20 -2.52
C LEU A 210 -15.39 -16.65 -3.94
N ARG A 211 -16.27 -16.43 -4.93
CA ARG A 211 -16.03 -16.84 -6.33
C ARG A 211 -15.00 -15.94 -7.02
N GLU A 212 -15.17 -14.63 -6.96
CA GLU A 212 -14.34 -13.70 -7.73
C GLU A 212 -13.05 -13.29 -7.00
N MET A 213 -12.99 -13.42 -5.66
CA MET A 213 -11.84 -13.01 -4.85
C MET A 213 -11.33 -11.61 -5.24
N PRO A 214 -12.09 -10.55 -4.96
CA PRO A 214 -11.91 -9.24 -5.58
C PRO A 214 -10.60 -8.55 -5.25
N PHE A 215 -9.93 -8.87 -4.13
CA PHE A 215 -8.67 -8.24 -3.74
C PHE A 215 -7.46 -9.06 -4.16
N TYR A 216 -6.35 -8.38 -4.45
CA TYR A 216 -5.11 -9.09 -4.79
C TYR A 216 -4.52 -9.85 -3.59
N ARG A 217 -4.63 -9.31 -2.37
CA ARG A 217 -4.10 -9.95 -1.16
C ARG A 217 -5.05 -11.03 -0.66
N ARG A 218 -4.52 -12.25 -0.52
CA ARG A 218 -5.28 -13.43 -0.04
C ARG A 218 -5.88 -13.20 1.35
N VAL A 219 -5.12 -12.61 2.27
CA VAL A 219 -5.58 -12.33 3.65
C VAL A 219 -6.80 -11.41 3.65
N VAL A 220 -6.80 -10.37 2.83
CA VAL A 220 -7.92 -9.41 2.76
C VAL A 220 -9.19 -10.10 2.27
N ASN A 221 -9.10 -10.93 1.23
CA ASN A 221 -10.26 -11.71 0.76
C ASN A 221 -10.83 -12.60 1.87
N VAL A 222 -9.98 -13.35 2.58
CA VAL A 222 -10.40 -14.29 3.63
C VAL A 222 -11.07 -13.56 4.79
N VAL A 223 -10.49 -12.46 5.27
CA VAL A 223 -11.07 -11.66 6.36
C VAL A 223 -12.40 -11.04 5.93
N TRP A 224 -12.44 -10.47 4.73
CA TRP A 224 -13.65 -9.80 4.24
C TRP A 224 -14.80 -10.78 4.02
N THR A 225 -14.56 -11.94 3.43
CA THR A 225 -15.58 -12.99 3.27
C THR A 225 -16.07 -13.50 4.62
N ALA A 226 -15.18 -13.74 5.57
CA ALA A 226 -15.55 -14.24 6.89
C ALA A 226 -16.41 -13.26 7.69
N LEU A 227 -16.11 -11.96 7.60
CA LEU A 227 -16.94 -10.92 8.23
C LEU A 227 -18.37 -10.92 7.65
N TRP A 228 -18.53 -11.07 6.33
CA TRP A 228 -19.86 -11.18 5.72
C TRP A 228 -20.57 -12.49 6.05
N CYS A 229 -19.85 -13.61 6.19
CA CYS A 229 -20.42 -14.85 6.75
C CYS A 229 -20.88 -14.67 8.21
N GLY A 230 -20.16 -13.85 8.99
CA GLY A 230 -20.58 -13.44 10.33
C GLY A 230 -21.88 -12.63 10.33
N VAL A 231 -22.15 -11.85 9.29
CA VAL A 231 -23.43 -11.12 9.08
C VAL A 231 -24.53 -12.06 8.56
N LEU A 232 -24.18 -13.10 7.80
CA LEU A 232 -25.14 -14.10 7.33
C LEU A 232 -25.80 -14.85 8.51
N TYR A 233 -25.04 -15.15 9.55
CA TYR A 233 -25.52 -15.84 10.75
C TYR A 233 -26.71 -15.17 11.46
N PRO A 234 -26.64 -13.89 11.88
CA PRO A 234 -27.78 -13.22 12.50
C PRO A 234 -28.96 -13.04 11.55
N VAL A 235 -28.74 -12.95 10.22
CA VAL A 235 -29.84 -12.90 9.24
C VAL A 235 -30.58 -14.24 9.16
N VAL A 236 -29.87 -15.37 9.25
CA VAL A 236 -30.49 -16.69 9.35
C VAL A 236 -31.28 -16.83 10.66
N LEU A 237 -30.74 -16.33 11.78
CA LEU A 237 -31.47 -16.32 13.06
C LEU A 237 -32.72 -15.43 13.00
N LEU A 238 -32.65 -14.28 12.33
CA LEU A 238 -33.80 -13.41 12.09
C LEU A 238 -34.88 -14.12 11.27
N MET A 239 -34.49 -14.87 10.23
CA MET A 239 -35.42 -15.69 9.44
C MET A 239 -36.08 -16.78 10.29
N MET A 240 -35.32 -17.47 11.15
CA MET A 240 -35.86 -18.47 12.07
C MET A 240 -36.89 -17.84 13.01
N LEU A 241 -36.57 -16.68 13.61
CA LEU A 241 -37.47 -15.93 14.48
C LEU A 241 -38.75 -15.48 13.76
N ALA A 242 -38.66 -15.02 12.51
CA ALA A 242 -39.81 -14.55 11.73
C ALA A 242 -40.80 -15.67 11.36
N TYR A 243 -40.35 -16.92 11.32
CA TYR A 243 -41.16 -18.09 10.94
C TYR A 243 -41.60 -18.97 12.10
N THR A 244 -40.92 -18.90 13.25
CA THR A 244 -41.31 -19.65 14.45
C THR A 244 -42.56 -19.06 15.08
N LYS A 245 -43.53 -19.92 15.44
CA LYS A 245 -44.75 -19.53 16.16
C LYS A 245 -44.53 -19.38 17.67
N ASP A 246 -43.45 -19.93 18.21
CA ASP A 246 -43.15 -19.89 19.63
C ASP A 246 -42.67 -18.50 20.05
N THR A 247 -43.52 -17.80 20.80
CA THR A 247 -43.29 -16.42 21.25
C THR A 247 -42.82 -16.34 22.70
N THR A 248 -42.52 -17.48 23.35
CA THR A 248 -42.11 -17.58 24.75
C THR A 248 -40.88 -16.72 25.06
N ASP A 249 -40.92 -15.99 26.18
CA ASP A 249 -39.85 -15.07 26.58
C ASP A 249 -38.49 -15.79 26.80
N GLN A 250 -38.53 -17.06 27.20
CA GLN A 250 -37.33 -17.91 27.28
C GLN A 250 -36.67 -18.14 25.91
N TYR A 251 -37.47 -18.40 24.87
CA TYR A 251 -36.98 -18.63 23.51
C TYR A 251 -36.29 -17.37 22.96
N ARG A 252 -36.87 -16.19 23.23
CA ARG A 252 -36.28 -14.90 22.85
C ARG A 252 -34.91 -14.69 23.50
N LYS A 253 -34.81 -14.91 24.82
CA LYS A 253 -33.54 -14.78 25.57
C LYS A 253 -32.46 -15.74 25.06
N VAL A 254 -32.83 -16.96 24.71
CA VAL A 254 -31.91 -17.94 24.11
C VAL A 254 -31.42 -17.45 22.75
N MET A 255 -32.30 -16.94 21.89
CA MET A 255 -31.90 -16.41 20.59
C MET A 255 -31.01 -15.17 20.69
N THR A 256 -31.28 -14.25 21.62
CA THR A 256 -30.38 -13.11 21.87
C THR A 256 -28.99 -13.56 22.31
N LYS A 257 -28.89 -14.57 23.18
CA LYS A 257 -27.60 -15.17 23.57
C LYS A 257 -26.89 -15.83 22.38
N ASN A 258 -27.64 -16.52 21.52
CA ASN A 258 -27.09 -17.15 20.32
C ASN A 258 -26.53 -16.12 19.34
N VAL A 259 -27.19 -14.98 19.15
CA VAL A 259 -26.64 -13.89 18.32
C VAL A 259 -25.34 -13.37 18.93
N LEU A 260 -25.33 -13.03 20.22
CA LEU A 260 -24.17 -12.39 20.85
C LEU A 260 -22.92 -13.29 20.89
N TYR A 261 -23.10 -14.56 21.27
CA TYR A 261 -21.98 -15.50 21.41
C TYR A 261 -21.69 -16.30 20.14
N GLY A 262 -22.69 -16.53 19.27
CA GLY A 262 -22.56 -17.36 18.07
C GLY A 262 -21.86 -16.68 16.90
N ILE A 263 -21.81 -15.35 16.84
CA ILE A 263 -21.12 -14.63 15.76
C ILE A 263 -19.62 -14.95 15.73
N PHE A 264 -18.95 -14.95 16.89
CA PHE A 264 -17.51 -15.17 16.99
C PHE A 264 -17.04 -16.54 16.47
N PRO A 265 -17.61 -17.69 16.89
CA PRO A 265 -17.23 -18.99 16.36
C PRO A 265 -17.57 -19.14 14.87
N VAL A 266 -18.64 -18.52 14.37
CA VAL A 266 -18.96 -18.54 12.94
C VAL A 266 -17.93 -17.77 12.12
N ILE A 267 -17.47 -16.61 12.60
CA ILE A 267 -16.40 -15.86 11.94
C ILE A 267 -15.10 -16.68 11.93
N LEU A 268 -14.72 -17.30 13.05
CA LEU A 268 -13.51 -18.14 13.12
C LEU A 268 -13.60 -19.37 12.20
N GLY A 269 -14.73 -20.08 12.20
CA GLY A 269 -14.97 -21.22 11.32
C GLY A 269 -14.95 -20.82 9.84
N SER A 270 -15.58 -19.69 9.49
CA SER A 270 -15.59 -19.17 8.12
C SER A 270 -14.22 -18.65 7.68
N LEU A 271 -13.40 -18.08 8.57
CA LEU A 271 -11.99 -17.74 8.27
C LEU A 271 -11.20 -18.99 7.87
N CYS A 272 -11.33 -20.09 8.62
CA CYS A 272 -10.64 -21.35 8.33
C CYS A 272 -11.12 -21.93 6.99
N LEU A 273 -12.43 -22.00 6.77
CA LEU A 273 -13.01 -22.52 5.53
C LEU A 273 -12.60 -21.67 4.31
N CYS A 274 -12.68 -20.34 4.42
CA CYS A 274 -12.27 -19.43 3.35
C CYS A 274 -10.77 -19.55 3.06
N TYR A 275 -9.92 -19.71 4.08
CA TYR A 275 -8.49 -19.94 3.91
C TYR A 275 -8.22 -21.24 3.13
N ILE A 276 -8.93 -22.33 3.45
CA ILE A 276 -8.84 -23.60 2.72
C ILE A 276 -9.27 -23.40 1.26
N ILE A 277 -10.40 -22.75 1.00
CA ILE A 277 -10.92 -22.51 -0.36
C ILE A 277 -9.93 -21.69 -1.19
N VAL A 278 -9.39 -20.60 -0.64
CA VAL A 278 -8.38 -19.76 -1.32
C VAL A 278 -7.08 -20.54 -1.58
N ARG A 279 -6.69 -21.44 -0.67
CA ARG A 279 -5.52 -22.30 -0.87
C ARG A 279 -5.77 -23.31 -1.98
N LEU A 280 -6.96 -23.94 -2.02
CA LEU A 280 -7.36 -24.87 -3.06
C LEU A 280 -7.44 -24.20 -4.44
N SER A 281 -7.98 -22.98 -4.52
CA SER A 281 -8.10 -22.25 -5.78
C SER A 281 -6.74 -21.87 -6.40
N SER A 282 -5.68 -21.79 -5.60
CA SER A 282 -4.31 -21.53 -6.07
C SER A 282 -3.53 -22.77 -6.52
N ARG A 283 -4.04 -23.99 -6.26
CA ARG A 283 -3.35 -25.25 -6.60
C ARG A 283 -3.09 -25.44 -8.10
N PRO A 284 -4.02 -25.08 -9.03
CA PRO A 284 -3.81 -25.29 -10.47
C PRO A 284 -2.58 -24.57 -11.02
N ALA A 285 -2.17 -23.45 -10.42
CA ALA A 285 -0.98 -22.72 -10.85
C ALA A 285 0.31 -23.55 -10.75
N ARG A 286 0.36 -24.56 -9.86
CA ARG A 286 1.52 -25.46 -9.75
C ARG A 286 1.75 -26.31 -10.99
N LYS A 287 0.71 -26.56 -11.80
CA LYS A 287 0.83 -27.31 -13.07
C LYS A 287 1.66 -26.57 -14.12
N PHE A 288 1.86 -25.26 -13.95
CA PHE A 288 2.61 -24.42 -14.89
C PHE A 288 4.10 -24.31 -14.55
N VAL A 289 4.57 -24.98 -13.49
CA VAL A 289 5.97 -24.95 -13.05
C VAL A 289 6.80 -25.91 -13.91
N GLY A 290 7.92 -25.42 -14.48
CA GLY A 290 8.90 -26.25 -15.19
C GLY A 290 8.47 -26.73 -16.58
N LEU A 291 7.53 -26.03 -17.23
CA LEU A 291 7.09 -26.39 -18.58
C LEU A 291 8.14 -26.01 -19.65
N PRO A 292 8.38 -26.87 -20.65
CA PRO A 292 9.21 -26.50 -21.79
C PRO A 292 8.53 -25.43 -22.65
N PRO A 293 9.30 -24.56 -23.34
CA PRO A 293 8.78 -23.40 -24.08
C PRO A 293 7.79 -23.74 -25.20
N ASP A 294 7.85 -24.96 -25.75
CA ASP A 294 6.98 -25.43 -26.85
C ASP A 294 5.75 -26.24 -26.39
N ALA A 295 5.49 -26.31 -25.08
CA ALA A 295 4.34 -27.05 -24.58
C ALA A 295 3.01 -26.42 -25.05
N LYS A 296 2.06 -27.25 -25.50
CA LYS A 296 0.69 -26.82 -25.83
C LYS A 296 -0.08 -26.45 -24.56
N LEU A 297 0.08 -25.20 -24.11
CA LEU A 297 -0.45 -24.65 -22.86
C LEU A 297 -1.97 -24.85 -22.71
N ARG A 298 -2.72 -24.86 -23.81
CA ARG A 298 -4.18 -25.12 -23.85
C ARG A 298 -4.59 -26.49 -23.29
N LYS A 299 -3.72 -27.50 -23.34
CA LYS A 299 -4.04 -28.87 -22.87
C LYS A 299 -3.77 -29.09 -21.37
N ILE A 300 -3.06 -28.19 -20.71
CA ILE A 300 -2.56 -28.37 -19.34
C ILE A 300 -3.65 -28.08 -18.30
N HIS A 301 -4.37 -26.97 -18.50
CA HIS A 301 -5.48 -26.57 -17.65
C HIS A 301 -6.59 -25.96 -18.48
N ARG A 302 -7.82 -26.41 -18.24
CA ARG A 302 -9.02 -25.85 -18.87
C ARG A 302 -9.49 -24.68 -18.01
N PHE A 303 -9.17 -23.46 -18.43
CA PHE A 303 -9.70 -22.26 -17.77
C PHE A 303 -11.21 -22.14 -18.02
N GLU A 304 -11.98 -21.92 -16.96
CA GLU A 304 -13.43 -21.69 -17.03
C GLU A 304 -13.75 -20.24 -17.39
N SER A 305 -12.90 -19.30 -16.98
CA SER A 305 -13.14 -17.86 -17.16
C SER A 305 -11.86 -17.04 -17.25
N VAL A 306 -11.98 -15.85 -17.84
CA VAL A 306 -10.92 -14.84 -17.90
C VAL A 306 -10.41 -14.46 -16.50
N HIS A 307 -11.33 -14.31 -15.54
CA HIS A 307 -11.02 -13.98 -14.15
C HIS A 307 -10.27 -15.11 -13.42
N GLU A 308 -10.38 -16.37 -13.87
CA GLU A 308 -9.56 -17.46 -13.33
C GLU A 308 -8.09 -17.31 -13.72
N VAL A 309 -7.80 -16.90 -14.95
CA VAL A 309 -6.44 -16.64 -15.43
C VAL A 309 -5.79 -15.54 -14.58
N GLU A 310 -6.50 -14.44 -14.36
CA GLU A 310 -6.03 -13.34 -13.51
C GLU A 310 -5.75 -13.81 -12.08
N ARG A 311 -6.67 -14.55 -11.46
CA ARG A 311 -6.49 -15.11 -10.11
C ARG A 311 -5.27 -16.02 -9.99
N LEU A 312 -5.01 -16.85 -11.01
CA LEU A 312 -3.84 -17.74 -11.04
C LEU A 312 -2.55 -16.95 -11.31
N ALA A 313 -2.60 -15.92 -12.15
CA ALA A 313 -1.48 -15.04 -12.43
C ALA A 313 -0.95 -14.32 -11.17
N ARG A 314 -1.78 -14.14 -10.13
CA ARG A 314 -1.38 -13.58 -8.81
C ARG A 314 -0.25 -14.36 -8.12
N VAL A 315 0.08 -15.58 -8.57
CA VAL A 315 1.26 -16.32 -8.09
C VAL A 315 2.57 -15.55 -8.31
N MET A 316 2.61 -14.66 -9.31
CA MET A 316 3.76 -13.78 -9.53
C MET A 316 4.01 -12.78 -8.40
N ARG A 317 3.06 -12.57 -7.49
CA ARG A 317 3.19 -11.61 -6.36
C ARG A 317 4.03 -12.16 -5.22
N ARG A 318 5.23 -12.64 -5.55
CA ARG A 318 6.29 -12.91 -4.59
C ARG A 318 7.32 -11.81 -4.72
N PHE A 319 7.49 -11.10 -3.63
CA PHE A 319 8.45 -10.02 -3.57
C PHE A 319 9.69 -10.53 -2.87
N ASP A 320 10.83 -10.23 -3.47
CA ASP A 320 12.13 -10.41 -2.83
C ASP A 320 12.26 -9.43 -1.64
N ILE A 321 13.30 -9.58 -0.82
CA ILE A 321 13.53 -8.75 0.39
C ILE A 321 13.59 -7.24 0.05
N ASP A 322 13.94 -6.92 -1.20
CA ASP A 322 14.04 -5.54 -1.72
C ASP A 322 12.72 -4.99 -2.30
N GLY A 323 11.65 -5.79 -2.25
CA GLY A 323 10.34 -5.42 -2.77
C GLY A 323 10.25 -5.41 -4.30
N VAL A 324 11.21 -6.05 -4.98
CA VAL A 324 11.20 -6.39 -6.41
C VAL A 324 10.47 -7.73 -6.58
N VAL A 325 9.83 -7.95 -7.72
CA VAL A 325 9.18 -9.23 -8.01
C VAL A 325 10.24 -10.28 -8.31
N ASP A 326 10.13 -11.44 -7.66
CA ASP A 326 10.96 -12.60 -7.95
C ASP A 326 10.80 -13.02 -9.43
N GLU A 327 11.92 -13.11 -10.14
CA GLU A 327 11.95 -13.35 -11.59
C GLU A 327 11.38 -14.72 -11.97
N THR A 328 11.61 -15.74 -11.13
CA THR A 328 11.06 -17.08 -11.37
C THR A 328 9.54 -17.07 -11.24
N SER A 329 9.02 -16.41 -10.21
CA SER A 329 7.58 -16.21 -10.01
C SER A 329 6.95 -15.32 -11.10
N ALA A 330 7.67 -14.31 -11.58
CA ALA A 330 7.26 -13.47 -12.71
C ALA A 330 7.13 -14.26 -14.01
N ALA A 331 8.12 -15.11 -14.33
CA ALA A 331 8.09 -15.97 -15.50
C ALA A 331 6.91 -16.95 -15.45
N LEU A 332 6.62 -17.54 -14.28
CA LEU A 332 5.42 -18.38 -14.08
C LEU A 332 4.11 -17.60 -14.28
N GLY A 333 4.06 -16.34 -13.83
CA GLY A 333 2.93 -15.46 -14.08
C GLY A 333 2.70 -15.21 -15.57
N GLU A 334 3.78 -14.95 -16.30
CA GLU A 334 3.78 -14.71 -17.73
C GLU A 334 3.28 -15.93 -18.52
N THR A 335 3.73 -17.13 -18.18
CA THR A 335 3.29 -18.37 -18.85
C THR A 335 1.81 -18.62 -18.63
N ILE A 336 1.28 -18.34 -17.43
CA ILE A 336 -0.16 -18.44 -17.12
C ILE A 336 -0.96 -17.43 -17.95
N ILE A 337 -0.52 -16.18 -18.04
CA ILE A 337 -1.21 -15.15 -18.84
C ILE A 337 -1.20 -15.54 -20.32
N LYS A 338 -0.05 -15.96 -20.86
CA LYS A 338 0.08 -16.44 -22.25
C LYS A 338 -0.82 -17.66 -22.53
N ALA A 339 -0.89 -18.60 -21.59
CA ALA A 339 -1.81 -19.74 -21.67
C ALA A 339 -3.27 -19.27 -21.73
N GLY A 340 -3.65 -18.29 -20.90
CA GLY A 340 -4.97 -17.68 -20.91
C GLY A 340 -5.30 -16.98 -22.24
N MET A 341 -4.34 -16.26 -22.83
CA MET A 341 -4.50 -15.61 -24.13
C MET A 341 -4.68 -16.60 -25.29
N GLN A 342 -4.11 -17.80 -25.20
CA GLN A 342 -4.34 -18.87 -26.18
C GLN A 342 -5.74 -19.47 -26.08
N VAL A 343 -6.33 -19.50 -24.87
CA VAL A 343 -7.67 -20.04 -24.63
C VAL A 343 -8.75 -19.00 -24.92
N PHE A 344 -8.51 -17.75 -24.54
CA PHE A 344 -9.39 -16.61 -24.76
C PHE A 344 -8.68 -15.58 -25.64
N PRO A 345 -8.53 -15.86 -26.95
CA PRO A 345 -7.96 -14.88 -27.86
C PRO A 345 -8.85 -13.64 -27.86
N ASN A 346 -8.23 -12.47 -27.96
CA ASN A 346 -8.95 -11.22 -28.10
C ASN A 346 -9.89 -10.85 -26.95
N SER A 347 -9.46 -11.09 -25.70
CA SER A 347 -10.12 -10.49 -24.53
C SER A 347 -9.40 -9.19 -24.12
N PRO A 348 -10.11 -8.04 -24.04
CA PRO A 348 -9.49 -6.76 -23.70
C PRO A 348 -8.88 -6.80 -22.29
N HIS A 349 -9.53 -7.48 -21.34
CA HIS A 349 -9.05 -7.63 -19.97
C HIS A 349 -7.68 -8.32 -19.86
N LEU A 350 -7.45 -9.43 -20.60
CA LEU A 350 -6.14 -10.12 -20.58
C LEU A 350 -5.06 -9.31 -21.28
N LEU A 351 -5.40 -8.60 -22.36
CA LEU A 351 -4.45 -7.73 -23.05
C LEU A 351 -3.99 -6.58 -22.17
N ILE A 352 -4.90 -5.96 -21.41
CA ILE A 352 -4.56 -4.92 -20.43
C ILE A 352 -3.72 -5.50 -19.28
N LEU A 353 -4.10 -6.67 -18.75
CA LEU A 353 -3.33 -7.35 -17.70
C LEU A 353 -1.90 -7.66 -18.17
N TYR A 354 -1.76 -8.15 -19.41
CA TYR A 354 -0.45 -8.43 -20.00
C TYR A 354 0.35 -7.15 -20.27
N ALA A 355 -0.30 -6.07 -20.73
CA ALA A 355 0.36 -4.77 -20.87
C ALA A 355 0.89 -4.24 -19.54
N ASN A 356 0.10 -4.32 -18.47
CA ASN A 356 0.53 -3.92 -17.12
C ASN A 356 1.68 -4.79 -16.61
N PHE A 357 1.65 -6.10 -16.87
CA PHE A 357 2.76 -6.99 -16.56
C PHE A 357 4.05 -6.56 -17.29
N MET A 358 3.99 -6.27 -18.59
CA MET A 358 5.15 -5.82 -19.36
C MET A 358 5.68 -4.46 -18.86
N LEU A 359 4.81 -3.53 -18.46
CA LEU A 359 5.22 -2.24 -17.90
C LEU A 359 5.87 -2.35 -16.53
N GLU A 360 5.28 -3.14 -15.62
CA GLU A 360 5.72 -3.16 -14.23
C GLU A 360 6.83 -4.16 -13.95
N VAL A 361 6.80 -5.32 -14.59
CA VAL A 361 7.76 -6.40 -14.35
C VAL A 361 8.91 -6.35 -15.35
N ARG A 362 8.60 -6.32 -16.66
CA ARG A 362 9.62 -6.32 -17.72
C ARG A 362 10.20 -4.93 -18.01
N LYS A 363 9.49 -3.86 -17.60
CA LYS A 363 9.81 -2.46 -17.92
C LYS A 363 9.87 -2.17 -19.43
N ASP A 364 9.16 -2.98 -20.23
CA ASP A 364 9.08 -2.86 -21.68
C ASP A 364 7.90 -1.98 -22.11
N GLY A 365 8.12 -0.66 -22.11
CA GLY A 365 7.14 0.35 -22.52
C GLY A 365 6.56 0.12 -23.93
N PRO A 366 7.38 -0.09 -24.97
CA PRO A 366 6.90 -0.27 -26.34
C PRO A 366 6.02 -1.51 -26.51
N ALA A 367 6.43 -2.67 -25.95
CA ALA A 367 5.68 -3.91 -26.04
C ALA A 367 4.30 -3.79 -25.38
N ALA A 368 4.22 -3.11 -24.23
CA ALA A 368 2.95 -2.84 -23.57
C ALA A 368 2.00 -1.98 -24.40
N ARG A 369 2.51 -0.93 -25.08
CA ARG A 369 1.69 -0.07 -25.96
C ARG A 369 1.08 -0.86 -27.11
N THR A 370 1.82 -1.79 -27.70
CA THR A 370 1.28 -2.69 -28.73
C THR A 370 0.11 -3.51 -28.20
N GLN A 371 0.22 -4.04 -26.98
CA GLN A 371 -0.88 -4.80 -26.35
C GLN A 371 -2.09 -3.91 -26.03
N LEU A 372 -1.88 -2.68 -25.60
CA LEU A 372 -2.96 -1.71 -25.35
C LEU A 372 -3.67 -1.29 -26.64
N GLN A 373 -2.94 -1.12 -27.74
CA GLN A 373 -3.53 -0.86 -29.05
C GLN A 373 -4.39 -2.04 -29.53
N LEU A 374 -3.93 -3.28 -29.30
CA LEU A 374 -4.71 -4.48 -29.59
C LEU A 374 -5.99 -4.52 -28.74
N ALA A 375 -5.90 -4.19 -27.45
CA ALA A 375 -7.06 -4.12 -26.56
C ALA A 375 -8.08 -3.06 -27.02
N GLY A 376 -7.60 -1.90 -27.47
CA GLY A 376 -8.45 -0.81 -27.97
C GLY A 376 -9.28 -1.19 -29.21
N LYS A 377 -8.76 -2.07 -30.07
CA LYS A 377 -9.46 -2.55 -31.28
C LYS A 377 -10.64 -3.47 -30.98
N GLN A 378 -10.73 -4.04 -29.79
CA GLN A 378 -11.72 -5.07 -29.44
C GLN A 378 -13.01 -4.52 -28.82
N ALA A 379 -13.33 -3.25 -29.08
CA ALA A 379 -14.51 -2.54 -28.54
C ALA A 379 -14.66 -2.70 -27.01
N PRO A 380 -13.69 -2.24 -26.20
CA PRO A 380 -13.71 -2.37 -24.75
C PRO A 380 -14.89 -1.64 -24.09
N GLY A 381 -15.38 -2.17 -22.98
CA GLY A 381 -16.38 -1.53 -22.11
C GLY A 381 -15.84 -0.24 -21.46
N LEU A 382 -16.71 0.51 -20.77
CA LEU A 382 -16.33 1.79 -20.14
C LEU A 382 -15.19 1.63 -19.11
N VAL A 383 -15.26 0.58 -18.28
CA VAL A 383 -14.24 0.30 -17.26
C VAL A 383 -12.90 -0.06 -17.91
N GLU A 384 -12.93 -0.88 -18.95
CA GLU A 384 -11.73 -1.30 -19.69
C GLU A 384 -11.09 -0.12 -20.44
N LYS A 385 -11.90 0.78 -21.02
CA LYS A 385 -11.42 2.05 -21.60
C LYS A 385 -10.71 2.92 -20.57
N TYR A 386 -11.28 3.03 -19.36
CA TYR A 386 -10.65 3.75 -18.26
C TYR A 386 -9.32 3.12 -17.84
N GLN A 387 -9.26 1.78 -17.78
CA GLN A 387 -8.02 1.06 -17.48
C GLN A 387 -6.95 1.26 -18.57
N ILE A 388 -7.34 1.20 -19.85
CA ILE A 388 -6.43 1.50 -20.97
C ILE A 388 -5.88 2.92 -20.86
N PHE A 389 -6.72 3.89 -20.49
CA PHE A 389 -6.28 5.27 -20.26
C PHE A 389 -5.24 5.34 -19.14
N CYS A 390 -5.51 4.74 -17.97
CA CYS A 390 -4.60 4.73 -16.83
C CYS A 390 -3.26 4.07 -17.18
N THR A 391 -3.30 2.91 -17.84
CA THR A 391 -2.08 2.19 -18.25
C THR A 391 -1.29 2.97 -19.31
N ASN A 392 -1.96 3.62 -20.27
CA ASN A 392 -1.29 4.47 -21.24
C ASN A 392 -0.59 5.66 -20.58
N GLU A 393 -1.22 6.27 -19.59
CA GLU A 393 -0.60 7.35 -18.81
C GLU A 393 0.64 6.84 -18.05
N ALA A 394 0.56 5.67 -17.41
CA ALA A 394 1.71 5.02 -16.77
C ALA A 394 2.84 4.72 -17.78
N SER A 395 2.50 4.26 -18.98
CA SER A 395 3.46 4.00 -20.06
C SER A 395 4.15 5.27 -20.58
N LYS A 396 3.48 6.43 -20.57
CA LYS A 396 4.08 7.72 -20.94
C LYS A 396 5.10 8.18 -19.90
N ARG A 397 4.78 8.06 -18.61
CA ARG A 397 5.71 8.40 -17.52
C ARG A 397 7.03 7.62 -17.59
N LEU A 398 6.96 6.34 -18.00
CA LEU A 398 8.16 5.54 -18.23
C LEU A 398 8.99 6.02 -19.44
N LYS A 399 8.36 6.66 -20.44
CA LYS A 399 9.05 7.23 -21.61
C LYS A 399 9.86 8.47 -21.24
N ASP A 400 9.23 9.38 -20.49
CA ASP A 400 9.86 10.64 -20.09
C ASP A 400 11.09 10.38 -19.19
N SER A 401 11.06 9.27 -18.43
CA SER A 401 12.19 8.78 -17.63
C SER A 401 13.38 8.25 -18.45
N GLN A 402 13.15 7.80 -19.69
CA GLN A 402 14.21 7.28 -20.57
C GLN A 402 14.82 8.35 -21.49
N GLU A 403 14.09 9.43 -21.81
CA GLU A 403 14.52 10.44 -22.79
C GLU A 403 15.20 11.69 -22.17
N GLY A 404 15.24 11.84 -20.83
CA GLY A 404 15.91 12.95 -20.13
C GLY A 404 17.05 12.49 -19.21
N GLY A 405 18.14 13.25 -19.13
CA GLY A 405 19.34 12.95 -18.31
C GLY A 405 19.02 12.59 -16.84
N MET A 406 19.96 11.89 -16.17
CA MET A 406 19.80 11.16 -14.90
C MET A 406 18.57 11.57 -14.06
N ASP A 407 17.43 10.96 -14.40
CA ASP A 407 16.13 11.25 -13.84
C ASP A 407 16.14 11.02 -12.31
N LEU A 408 15.41 11.84 -11.55
CA LEU A 408 15.24 11.68 -10.10
C LEU A 408 14.75 10.26 -9.78
N GLN A 409 13.94 9.67 -10.66
CA GLN A 409 13.49 8.29 -10.53
C GLN A 409 14.61 7.26 -10.74
N ALA A 410 15.52 7.47 -11.71
CA ALA A 410 16.69 6.63 -11.92
C ALA A 410 17.67 6.71 -10.73
N TYR A 411 17.80 7.90 -10.12
CA TYR A 411 18.57 8.08 -8.88
C TYR A 411 17.89 7.41 -7.67
N ILE A 412 16.57 7.53 -7.52
CA ILE A 412 15.81 6.84 -6.47
C ILE A 412 15.91 5.32 -6.64
N GLU A 413 15.84 4.83 -7.88
CA GLU A 413 15.98 3.41 -8.20
C GLU A 413 17.41 2.92 -7.91
N PHE A 414 18.43 3.68 -8.29
CA PHE A 414 19.82 3.41 -7.91
C PHE A 414 19.96 3.34 -6.39
N LYS A 415 19.46 4.34 -5.65
CA LYS A 415 19.53 4.37 -4.18
C LYS A 415 18.82 3.17 -3.55
N ARG A 416 17.70 2.72 -4.12
CA ARG A 416 16.99 1.51 -3.68
C ARG A 416 17.81 0.25 -3.92
N ASN A 417 18.32 0.08 -5.13
CA ASN A 417 19.14 -1.08 -5.52
C ASN A 417 20.49 -1.10 -4.77
N PHE A 418 21.06 0.07 -4.48
CA PHE A 418 22.27 0.19 -3.67
C PHE A 418 22.02 -0.20 -2.21
N ARG A 419 20.87 0.17 -1.62
CA ARG A 419 20.50 -0.31 -0.27
C ARG A 419 20.30 -1.84 -0.23
N ALA A 420 19.74 -2.42 -1.29
CA ALA A 420 19.59 -3.87 -1.43
C ALA A 420 20.95 -4.56 -1.39
N VAL A 421 21.88 -4.10 -2.21
CA VAL A 421 23.28 -4.56 -2.24
C VAL A 421 23.92 -4.50 -0.84
N LEU A 422 23.79 -3.36 -0.14
CA LEU A 422 24.34 -3.22 1.21
C LEU A 422 23.70 -4.14 2.23
N ARG A 423 22.40 -4.44 2.10
CA ARG A 423 21.68 -5.35 3.00
C ARG A 423 22.19 -6.78 2.86
N VAL A 424 22.27 -7.29 1.63
CA VAL A 424 22.76 -8.65 1.38
C VAL A 424 24.24 -8.77 1.75
N HIS A 425 25.04 -7.72 1.52
CA HIS A 425 26.42 -7.67 1.98
C HIS A 425 26.52 -7.75 3.52
N ARG A 426 25.67 -7.02 4.25
CA ARG A 426 25.62 -7.10 5.73
C ARG A 426 25.13 -8.45 6.23
N GLU A 427 24.17 -9.08 5.55
CA GLU A 427 23.69 -10.44 5.87
C GLU A 427 24.83 -11.44 5.82
N VAL A 428 25.65 -11.40 4.76
CA VAL A 428 26.82 -12.29 4.62
C VAL A 428 27.85 -12.05 5.71
N LEU A 429 28.17 -10.78 6.01
CA LEU A 429 29.09 -10.46 7.11
C LEU A 429 28.56 -10.90 8.48
N ALA A 430 27.24 -10.85 8.69
CA ALA A 430 26.61 -11.32 9.92
C ALA A 430 26.72 -12.85 10.06
N LEU A 431 26.44 -13.60 8.99
CA LEU A 431 26.63 -15.05 8.96
C LEU A 431 28.10 -15.45 9.17
N GLN A 432 29.03 -14.71 8.56
CA GLN A 432 30.46 -14.93 8.76
C GLN A 432 30.86 -14.68 10.23
N ALA A 433 30.34 -13.63 10.85
CA ALA A 433 30.56 -13.36 12.26
C ALA A 433 29.94 -14.44 13.17
N GLU A 434 28.75 -14.94 12.84
CA GLU A 434 28.08 -16.03 13.56
C GLU A 434 28.89 -17.33 13.47
N LEU A 435 29.40 -17.67 12.29
CA LEU A 435 30.29 -18.81 12.08
C LEU A 435 31.53 -18.71 12.99
N TRP A 436 32.21 -17.56 13.01
CA TRP A 436 33.36 -17.35 13.89
C TRP A 436 33.00 -17.44 15.37
N GLN A 437 31.86 -16.89 15.77
CA GLN A 437 31.35 -17.02 17.14
C GLN A 437 31.07 -18.48 17.52
N MET A 438 30.55 -19.29 16.59
CA MET A 438 30.35 -20.72 16.80
C MET A 438 31.69 -21.44 16.97
N CYS A 439 32.68 -21.14 16.13
CA CYS A 439 34.03 -21.70 16.21
C CYS A 439 34.76 -21.36 17.51
N MET A 440 34.44 -20.23 18.16
CA MET A 440 35.03 -19.86 19.45
C MET A 440 34.37 -20.53 20.67
N ARG A 441 33.30 -21.32 20.49
CA ARG A 441 32.67 -22.05 21.61
C ARG A 441 33.51 -23.26 22.02
N SER A 442 33.52 -23.57 23.32
CA SER A 442 34.30 -24.68 23.89
C SER A 442 33.83 -26.07 23.46
N SER A 443 32.62 -26.20 22.93
CA SER A 443 32.08 -27.44 22.37
C SER A 443 31.44 -27.17 21.02
N LEU A 444 31.92 -27.85 19.98
CA LEU A 444 31.49 -27.65 18.60
C LEU A 444 30.84 -28.93 18.07
N ARG A 445 29.62 -28.82 17.53
CA ARG A 445 29.02 -29.91 16.76
C ARG A 445 29.31 -29.67 15.29
N VAL A 446 30.03 -30.60 14.65
CA VAL A 446 30.46 -30.48 13.25
C VAL A 446 29.26 -30.25 12.31
N ALA A 447 28.14 -30.93 12.53
CA ALA A 447 26.93 -30.76 11.73
C ALA A 447 26.39 -29.32 11.72
N GLN A 448 26.46 -28.60 12.85
CA GLN A 448 25.98 -27.21 12.91
C GLN A 448 26.91 -26.24 12.17
N VAL A 449 28.19 -26.57 12.09
CA VAL A 449 29.17 -25.76 11.34
C VAL A 449 29.01 -26.01 9.84
N ASP A 450 28.73 -27.25 9.44
CA ASP A 450 28.44 -27.61 8.05
C ASP A 450 27.19 -26.86 7.55
N ASP A 451 26.08 -26.90 8.32
CA ASP A 451 24.85 -26.16 8.01
C ASP A 451 25.12 -24.64 7.89
N ALA A 452 25.91 -24.07 8.79
CA ALA A 452 26.26 -22.65 8.78
C ALA A 452 27.17 -22.26 7.62
N LEU A 453 28.09 -23.15 7.21
CA LEU A 453 28.94 -22.98 6.02
C LEU A 453 28.10 -23.02 4.74
N GLU A 454 27.18 -23.98 4.61
CA GLU A 454 26.27 -24.06 3.46
C GLU A 454 25.39 -22.79 3.36
N GLU A 455 24.88 -22.30 4.49
CA GLU A 455 24.09 -21.06 4.53
C GLU A 455 24.92 -19.83 4.13
N LEU A 456 26.17 -19.74 4.62
CA LEU A 456 27.10 -18.68 4.28
C LEU A 456 27.46 -18.68 2.79
N ASP A 457 27.80 -19.84 2.22
CA ASP A 457 28.14 -19.98 0.79
C ASP A 457 26.95 -19.63 -0.09
N ALA A 458 25.75 -20.09 0.28
CA ALA A 458 24.52 -19.72 -0.42
C ALA A 458 24.27 -18.20 -0.34
N ALA A 459 24.51 -17.57 0.82
CA ALA A 459 24.35 -16.13 0.99
C ALA A 459 25.39 -15.33 0.19
N ALA A 460 26.65 -15.77 0.17
CA ALA A 460 27.72 -15.15 -0.62
C ALA A 460 27.43 -15.24 -2.13
N ALA A 461 26.92 -16.37 -2.61
CA ALA A 461 26.50 -16.54 -4.00
C ALA A 461 25.33 -15.60 -4.36
N ARG A 462 24.31 -15.48 -3.49
CA ARG A 462 23.20 -14.53 -3.66
C ARG A 462 23.70 -13.09 -3.71
N ALA A 463 24.57 -12.69 -2.78
CA ALA A 463 25.17 -11.36 -2.73
C ALA A 463 25.91 -11.01 -4.02
N HIS A 464 26.74 -11.95 -4.50
CA HIS A 464 27.49 -11.79 -5.75
C HIS A 464 26.56 -11.56 -6.96
N GLN A 465 25.48 -12.33 -7.08
CA GLN A 465 24.49 -12.14 -8.15
C GLN A 465 23.78 -10.78 -8.05
N VAL A 466 23.46 -10.31 -6.84
CA VAL A 466 22.85 -8.99 -6.63
C VAL A 466 23.82 -7.87 -7.04
N TYR A 467 25.09 -7.94 -6.61
CA TYR A 467 26.12 -6.98 -7.02
C TYR A 467 26.26 -6.93 -8.55
N LYS A 468 26.36 -8.10 -9.20
CA LYS A 468 26.50 -8.19 -10.66
C LYS A 468 25.31 -7.57 -11.40
N ARG A 469 24.06 -7.89 -10.99
CA ARG A 469 22.85 -7.30 -11.58
C ARG A 469 22.82 -5.77 -11.47
N VAL A 470 23.25 -5.21 -10.35
CA VAL A 470 23.26 -3.75 -10.16
C VAL A 470 24.40 -3.11 -10.94
N LEU A 471 25.56 -3.76 -11.04
CA LEU A 471 26.70 -3.28 -11.84
C LEU A 471 26.42 -3.31 -13.35
N GLU A 472 25.72 -4.32 -13.85
CA GLU A 472 25.28 -4.38 -15.25
C GLU A 472 24.41 -3.16 -15.62
N ARG A 473 23.65 -2.64 -14.65
CA ARG A 473 22.80 -1.46 -14.84
C ARG A 473 23.50 -0.13 -14.59
N TYR A 474 24.53 -0.12 -13.74
CA TYR A 474 25.28 1.09 -13.36
C TYR A 474 26.80 0.83 -13.42
N PRO A 475 27.36 0.55 -14.61
CA PRO A 475 28.76 0.13 -14.76
C PRO A 475 29.77 1.22 -14.40
N THR A 476 29.36 2.50 -14.46
CA THR A 476 30.22 3.65 -14.24
C THR A 476 30.15 4.21 -12.82
N ASN A 477 29.46 3.54 -11.89
CA ASN A 477 29.33 4.04 -10.53
C ASN A 477 30.53 3.61 -9.66
N GLY A 478 31.45 4.55 -9.42
CA GLY A 478 32.65 4.31 -8.62
C GLY A 478 32.38 3.86 -7.18
N LYS A 479 31.30 4.34 -6.55
CA LYS A 479 30.95 3.94 -5.17
C LYS A 479 30.52 2.47 -5.11
N LEU A 480 29.71 2.04 -6.07
CA LEU A 480 29.26 0.65 -6.17
C LEU A 480 30.42 -0.30 -6.48
N LEU A 481 31.28 0.08 -7.42
CA LEU A 481 32.47 -0.71 -7.77
C LEU A 481 33.42 -0.90 -6.58
N ARG A 482 33.65 0.12 -5.75
CA ARG A 482 34.45 0.00 -4.52
C ARG A 482 33.82 -0.94 -3.49
N CYS A 483 32.51 -0.84 -3.27
CA CYS A 483 31.80 -1.75 -2.37
C CYS A 483 31.88 -3.20 -2.88
N TYR A 484 31.80 -3.40 -4.19
CA TYR A 484 31.94 -4.71 -4.80
C TYR A 484 33.37 -5.26 -4.70
N GLY A 485 34.39 -4.43 -4.92
CA GLY A 485 35.79 -4.80 -4.70
C GLY A 485 36.02 -5.30 -3.27
N LYS A 486 35.50 -4.57 -2.28
CA LYS A 486 35.61 -4.95 -0.86
C LYS A 486 34.89 -6.26 -0.55
N PHE A 487 33.71 -6.47 -1.13
CA PHE A 487 33.01 -7.75 -1.02
C PHE A 487 33.82 -8.93 -1.59
N LEU A 488 34.46 -8.74 -2.75
CA LEU A 488 35.28 -9.78 -3.37
C LEU A 488 36.52 -10.11 -2.53
N GLU A 489 37.11 -9.13 -1.87
CA GLU A 489 38.26 -9.29 -0.99
C GLU A 489 37.90 -9.96 0.34
N ASP A 490 36.92 -9.41 1.06
CA ASP A 490 36.58 -9.80 2.44
C ASP A 490 35.80 -11.12 2.51
N VAL A 491 34.92 -11.38 1.53
CA VAL A 491 33.98 -12.53 1.56
C VAL A 491 34.41 -13.63 0.60
N ARG A 492 34.66 -13.30 -0.67
CA ARG A 492 34.99 -14.31 -1.70
C ARG A 492 36.47 -14.61 -1.82
N HIS A 493 37.33 -13.80 -1.21
CA HIS A 493 38.78 -13.88 -1.28
C HIS A 493 39.34 -13.92 -2.72
N ASP A 494 38.70 -13.23 -3.66
CA ASP A 494 39.14 -13.09 -5.06
C ASP A 494 39.86 -11.75 -5.26
N GLN A 495 41.15 -11.73 -4.96
CA GLN A 495 41.98 -10.52 -5.01
C GLN A 495 42.12 -9.95 -6.43
N ILE A 496 42.13 -10.80 -7.46
CA ILE A 496 42.32 -10.37 -8.85
C ILE A 496 41.07 -9.64 -9.34
N ALA A 497 39.88 -10.19 -9.08
CA ALA A 497 38.63 -9.53 -9.43
C ALA A 497 38.41 -8.25 -8.61
N ALA A 498 38.79 -8.24 -7.32
CA ALA A 498 38.73 -7.04 -6.48
C ALA A 498 39.61 -5.90 -7.05
N ALA A 499 40.85 -6.19 -7.42
CA ALA A 499 41.76 -5.22 -8.02
C ALA A 499 41.22 -4.61 -9.33
N ARG A 500 40.56 -5.41 -10.18
CA ARG A 500 39.89 -4.91 -11.40
C ARG A 500 38.74 -3.96 -11.07
N ALA A 501 37.90 -4.32 -10.10
CA ALA A 501 36.79 -3.47 -9.67
C ALA A 501 37.29 -2.13 -9.12
N TYR A 502 38.38 -2.12 -8.35
CA TYR A 502 39.01 -0.88 -7.87
C TYR A 502 39.59 -0.03 -9.01
N ALA A 503 40.25 -0.65 -9.98
CA ALA A 503 40.78 0.06 -11.14
C ALA A 503 39.65 0.71 -11.98
N GLU A 504 38.55 0.00 -12.20
CA GLU A 504 37.36 0.54 -12.88
C GLU A 504 36.69 1.66 -12.07
N ALA A 505 36.65 1.53 -10.74
CA ALA A 505 36.14 2.57 -9.86
C ALA A 505 36.96 3.87 -9.99
N SER A 506 38.28 3.75 -9.99
CA SER A 506 39.19 4.90 -10.14
C SER A 506 39.05 5.58 -11.50
N ARG A 507 38.83 4.81 -12.58
CA ARG A 507 38.53 5.39 -13.92
C ARG A 507 37.21 6.17 -13.91
N SER A 508 36.22 5.68 -13.18
CA SER A 508 34.89 6.28 -13.12
C SER A 508 34.84 7.61 -12.34
N VAL A 509 35.75 7.81 -11.39
CA VAL A 509 35.88 9.08 -10.63
C VAL A 509 36.21 10.26 -11.54
N GLY A 510 36.93 10.03 -12.64
CA GLY A 510 37.23 11.09 -13.63
C GLY A 510 35.99 11.74 -14.24
N ASN A 511 34.87 11.02 -14.34
CA ASN A 511 33.59 11.55 -14.85
C ASN A 511 32.66 12.08 -13.74
N ALA A 512 32.85 11.66 -12.48
CA ALA A 512 32.05 12.14 -11.35
C ALA A 512 32.47 13.53 -10.87
N LEU A 513 33.76 13.89 -11.01
CA LEU A 513 34.24 15.25 -10.74
C LEU A 513 33.56 16.30 -11.65
N LEU A 514 33.22 15.92 -12.88
CA LEU A 514 32.50 16.75 -13.86
C LEU A 514 30.98 16.88 -13.60
N SER A 515 30.40 16.04 -12.74
CA SER A 515 28.95 16.06 -12.44
C SER A 515 28.60 16.56 -11.04
N LEU A 516 29.60 16.81 -10.19
CA LEU A 516 29.40 17.46 -8.89
C LEU A 516 29.33 18.99 -8.97
N ASP A 517 29.67 19.59 -10.12
CA ASP A 517 29.58 21.05 -10.35
C ASP A 517 28.14 21.56 -10.64
N LEU A 518 27.13 20.69 -10.64
CA LEU A 518 25.73 21.07 -10.95
C LEU A 518 24.79 21.16 -9.74
N ALA A 519 25.33 21.20 -8.52
CA ALA A 519 24.53 21.47 -7.31
C ALA A 519 25.05 22.72 -6.58
N GLY A 520 25.01 23.88 -7.25
CA GLY A 520 25.05 25.20 -6.61
C GLY A 520 25.89 26.24 -7.35
N GLY A 521 25.35 26.88 -8.40
CA GLY A 521 25.77 28.23 -8.81
C GLY A 521 25.25 29.27 -7.81
N ALA A 522 25.82 30.46 -7.62
CA ALA A 522 26.71 31.31 -8.42
C ALA A 522 27.47 32.25 -7.42
N GLU A 523 28.55 32.99 -7.72
CA GLU A 523 28.93 33.73 -8.92
C GLU A 523 30.47 33.88 -9.06
N ALA A 524 30.91 33.82 -10.32
CA ALA A 524 31.95 34.59 -11.01
C ALA A 524 33.27 34.99 -10.31
N GLY A 525 34.37 34.47 -10.87
CA GLY A 525 35.70 35.08 -10.80
C GLY A 525 36.78 34.16 -11.37
N ALA A 526 37.39 34.55 -12.47
CA ALA A 526 38.29 33.74 -13.27
C ALA A 526 39.69 33.50 -12.64
N ASP A 527 40.24 32.35 -13.03
CA ASP A 527 41.65 32.04 -13.29
C ASP A 527 42.61 31.66 -12.15
N VAL A 528 43.50 30.72 -12.54
CA VAL A 528 44.75 30.22 -11.94
C VAL A 528 44.64 29.04 -10.96
N GLY A 529 45.36 27.97 -11.32
CA GLY A 529 45.28 26.62 -10.77
C GLY A 529 45.54 26.48 -9.26
N GLY A 530 44.64 25.76 -8.58
CA GLY A 530 44.79 25.25 -7.22
C GLY A 530 44.93 23.72 -7.18
N PRO A 531 45.44 23.14 -6.07
CA PRO A 531 45.80 21.73 -6.00
C PRO A 531 44.55 20.84 -6.04
N LYS A 532 44.70 19.67 -6.69
CA LYS A 532 43.69 18.61 -6.70
C LYS A 532 43.30 18.22 -5.26
N ARG A 533 42.00 18.22 -4.97
CA ARG A 533 41.44 17.73 -3.70
C ARG A 533 41.90 16.28 -3.44
N PRO A 534 42.41 15.94 -2.24
CA PRO A 534 42.94 14.62 -1.94
C PRO A 534 41.84 13.54 -1.83
N GLU A 535 42.13 12.36 -2.37
CA GLU A 535 41.23 11.18 -2.51
C GLU A 535 40.67 10.63 -1.19
N PHE A 536 41.24 11.01 -0.04
CA PHE A 536 40.84 10.53 1.28
C PHE A 536 39.46 11.06 1.75
N VAL A 537 39.06 12.26 1.33
CA VAL A 537 37.81 12.90 1.80
C VAL A 537 36.56 12.25 1.18
N THR A 538 36.71 11.40 0.16
CA THR A 538 35.58 10.78 -0.57
C THR A 538 35.09 9.46 0.06
N SER A 539 35.77 8.94 1.09
CA SER A 539 35.41 7.69 1.78
C SER A 539 34.54 7.89 3.03
N MET A 540 34.44 9.11 3.55
CA MET A 540 33.71 9.44 4.78
C MET A 540 32.31 10.01 4.47
N SER A 541 31.29 9.64 5.25
CA SER A 541 29.98 10.30 5.14
C SER A 541 30.07 11.68 5.79
N LEU A 542 30.08 12.73 4.97
CA LEU A 542 30.09 14.13 5.43
C LEU A 542 28.88 14.51 6.32
N GLU A 543 27.86 13.65 6.38
CA GLU A 543 26.69 13.79 7.25
C GLU A 543 26.94 13.28 8.67
N ASP A 544 27.80 12.27 8.88
CA ASP A 544 27.96 11.60 10.18
C ASP A 544 29.32 11.88 10.84
N ASP A 545 30.39 12.09 10.06
CA ASP A 545 31.75 12.29 10.58
C ASP A 545 32.16 13.78 10.62
N ALA A 546 32.76 14.20 11.74
CA ALA A 546 33.30 15.55 11.91
C ALA A 546 34.65 15.69 11.16
N VAL A 547 34.62 16.30 9.98
CA VAL A 547 35.78 16.48 9.10
C VAL A 547 36.06 17.96 8.88
N VAL A 548 37.30 18.38 9.14
CA VAL A 548 37.83 19.72 8.87
C VAL A 548 38.97 19.60 7.87
N VAL A 549 38.90 20.36 6.79
CA VAL A 549 39.98 20.43 5.79
C VAL A 549 40.71 21.76 5.96
N ILE A 550 42.03 21.70 6.11
CA ILE A 550 42.90 22.87 6.31
C ILE A 550 43.91 22.99 5.16
N ASP A 551 44.37 24.20 4.89
CA ASP A 551 45.52 24.45 4.03
C ASP A 551 46.86 24.23 4.78
N ALA A 552 47.98 24.45 4.09
CA ALA A 552 49.32 24.27 4.64
C ALA A 552 49.68 25.29 5.75
N GLU A 553 48.94 26.40 5.83
CA GLU A 553 49.09 27.45 6.85
C GLU A 553 48.16 27.20 8.06
N GLY A 554 47.29 26.19 7.96
CA GLY A 554 46.30 25.81 8.96
C GLY A 554 44.99 26.58 8.88
N THR A 555 44.73 27.28 7.78
CA THR A 555 43.46 27.94 7.50
C THR A 555 42.42 26.89 7.11
N ILE A 556 41.25 26.93 7.76
CA ILE A 556 40.15 26.01 7.48
C ILE A 556 39.53 26.38 6.13
N MET A 557 39.54 25.43 5.19
CA MET A 557 38.96 25.58 3.85
C MET A 557 37.54 25.02 3.76
N MET A 558 37.21 24.00 4.56
CA MET A 558 35.90 23.34 4.54
C MET A 558 35.63 22.67 5.88
N VAL A 559 34.38 22.76 6.35
CA VAL A 559 33.89 22.03 7.53
C VAL A 559 32.64 21.21 7.23
N SER A 560 32.57 19.97 7.75
CA SER A 560 31.37 19.15 7.66
C SER A 560 30.26 19.63 8.61
N GLN A 561 29.01 19.21 8.38
CA GLN A 561 27.89 19.58 9.25
C GLN A 561 28.03 18.98 10.67
N ALA A 562 28.67 17.81 10.78
CA ALA A 562 28.98 17.20 12.07
C ALA A 562 29.96 18.05 12.90
N VAL A 563 30.93 18.73 12.28
CA VAL A 563 31.87 19.65 12.99
C VAL A 563 31.11 20.79 13.69
N GLN A 564 30.14 21.39 13.00
CA GLN A 564 29.32 22.46 13.57
C GLN A 564 28.53 21.98 14.80
N SER A 565 28.06 20.74 14.76
CA SER A 565 27.31 20.13 15.86
C SER A 565 28.21 19.78 17.05
N VAL A 566 29.45 19.35 16.79
CA VAL A 566 30.42 18.93 17.83
C VAL A 566 31.06 20.12 18.53
N PHE A 567 31.52 21.12 17.78
CA PHE A 567 32.25 22.28 18.32
C PHE A 567 31.35 23.50 18.57
N GLY A 568 30.10 23.48 18.12
CA GLY A 568 29.12 24.54 18.36
C GLY A 568 29.35 25.83 17.57
N TYR A 569 30.30 25.84 16.64
CA TYR A 569 30.56 26.97 15.74
C TYR A 569 29.78 26.83 14.43
N SER A 570 29.34 27.96 13.87
CA SER A 570 28.71 27.99 12.55
C SER A 570 29.75 27.82 11.43
N LYS A 571 29.31 27.34 10.26
CA LYS A 571 30.16 27.20 9.07
C LYS A 571 30.94 28.48 8.73
N SER A 572 30.25 29.62 8.77
CA SER A 572 30.81 30.94 8.44
C SER A 572 31.84 31.44 9.46
N GLU A 573 31.83 30.94 10.69
CA GLU A 573 32.82 31.31 11.71
C GLU A 573 34.08 30.46 11.62
N LEU A 574 33.98 29.24 11.07
CA LEU A 574 35.11 28.32 10.94
C LEU A 574 35.83 28.47 9.60
N GLU A 575 35.12 28.62 8.49
CA GLU A 575 35.76 28.73 7.18
C GLU A 575 36.52 30.05 7.06
N GLY A 576 37.81 29.97 6.73
CA GLY A 576 38.74 31.11 6.73
C GLY A 576 39.42 31.39 8.08
N ALA A 577 38.99 30.74 9.18
CA ALA A 577 39.67 30.83 10.46
C ALA A 577 40.81 29.80 10.56
N ASN A 578 41.81 30.05 11.42
CA ASN A 578 42.87 29.08 11.66
C ASN A 578 42.37 27.93 12.55
N VAL A 579 42.76 26.70 12.25
CA VAL A 579 42.38 25.47 12.98
C VAL A 579 42.71 25.51 14.46
N SER A 580 43.66 26.35 14.85
CA SER A 580 44.02 26.62 16.24
C SER A 580 42.82 27.07 17.10
N VAL A 581 41.75 27.62 16.50
CA VAL A 581 40.53 28.02 17.23
C VAL A 581 39.76 26.81 17.81
N LEU A 582 39.93 25.63 17.22
CA LEU A 582 39.31 24.38 17.67
C LEU A 582 40.10 23.69 18.79
N MET A 583 41.20 24.30 19.25
CA MET A 583 42.13 23.70 20.21
C MET A 583 42.31 24.57 21.46
N PRO A 584 42.40 23.96 22.67
CA PRO A 584 42.66 24.71 23.89
C PRO A 584 44.14 25.13 24.03
N GLN A 585 44.41 26.15 24.85
CA GLN A 585 45.76 26.47 25.32
C GLN A 585 46.34 25.30 26.13
N PRO A 586 47.64 24.97 26.02
CA PRO A 586 48.70 25.64 25.25
C PRO A 586 48.87 25.13 23.80
N PHE A 587 48.04 24.18 23.36
CA PHE A 587 48.21 23.48 22.09
C PHE A 587 47.96 24.38 20.88
N CYS A 588 47.00 25.29 20.96
CA CYS A 588 46.74 26.26 19.90
C CYS A 588 47.94 27.18 19.60
N GLN A 589 48.78 27.52 20.59
CA GLN A 589 50.00 28.32 20.36
C GLN A 589 51.11 27.54 19.67
N ARG A 590 51.17 26.21 19.90
CA ARG A 590 52.24 25.34 19.39
C ARG A 590 51.87 24.69 18.05
N HIS A 591 50.58 24.62 17.73
CA HIS A 591 50.06 24.00 16.52
C HIS A 591 50.64 24.53 15.21
N PRO A 592 50.84 25.86 15.03
CA PRO A 592 51.52 26.39 13.86
C PRO A 592 52.94 25.82 13.68
N GLY A 593 53.69 25.64 14.76
CA GLY A 593 55.04 25.06 14.72
C GLY A 593 55.04 23.58 14.32
N TYR A 594 54.02 22.82 14.72
CA TYR A 594 53.87 21.41 14.32
C TYR A 594 53.55 21.27 12.83
N MET A 595 52.66 22.13 12.31
CA MET A 595 52.35 22.17 10.89
C MET A 595 53.55 22.59 10.07
N GLN A 596 54.27 23.64 10.49
CA GLN A 596 55.47 24.10 9.81
C GLN A 596 56.57 23.02 9.77
N ARG A 597 56.77 22.31 10.88
CA ARG A 597 57.67 21.15 10.93
C ARG A 597 57.25 20.09 9.92
N TYR A 598 55.99 19.67 9.93
CA TYR A 598 55.46 18.66 9.01
C TYR A 598 55.61 19.07 7.54
N VAL A 599 55.27 20.32 7.20
CA VAL A 599 55.43 20.85 5.84
C VAL A 599 56.90 20.88 5.41
N SER A 600 57.81 21.20 6.33
CA SER A 600 59.26 21.25 6.05
C SER A 600 59.95 19.88 5.99
N SER A 601 59.53 18.91 6.82
CA SER A 601 60.19 17.61 6.93
C SER A 601 59.48 16.50 6.16
N GLY A 602 58.20 16.65 5.84
CA GLY A 602 57.35 15.61 5.23
C GLY A 602 57.10 14.40 6.15
N GLU A 603 57.61 14.42 7.38
CA GLU A 603 57.50 13.30 8.32
C GLU A 603 56.31 13.51 9.28
N PRO A 604 55.27 12.65 9.23
CA PRO A 604 54.15 12.74 10.15
C PRO A 604 54.60 12.39 11.57
N HIS A 605 54.30 13.28 12.52
CA HIS A 605 54.63 13.11 13.93
C HIS A 605 53.35 13.22 14.77
N ILE A 606 53.04 12.17 15.52
CA ILE A 606 51.90 12.16 16.46
C ILE A 606 52.36 12.88 17.73
N LEU A 607 51.60 13.90 18.14
CA LEU A 607 51.88 14.73 19.33
C LEU A 607 51.44 14.08 20.63
#